data_AF-A0A268RGA0-F1
#
_entry.id   AF-A0A268RGA0-F1
#
_cell.length_a   1.000
_cell.length_b   1.000
_cell.length_c   1.000
_cell.angle_alpha   90.00
_cell.angle_beta   90.00
_cell.angle_gamma   90.00
#
_symmetry.space_group_name_H-M   'P 1'
#
loop_
_entity.id
_entity.type
_entity.pdbx_description
1 polymer ?
#
loop_
_entity_poly.entity_id
_entity_poly.type
_entity_poly.pdbx_seq_one_letter_code
_entity_poly.pdbx_strand_id
1 'polypeptide(L)'
;TSPAFIRIGNGPQHHDNGGMCIRTISCLPAITGQWLLKGGGAIKGNSSYLAFNTGALQRPDLLRKKNTRIINMNRIGSALLELEKPIKSMYVYGTNPAVVAP
;
A
#
# COMPACT_ATOMS: atom_id res chain seq x y z
N THR A 1 -19.47 -15.72 20.86
CA THR A 1 -19.08 -14.63 21.79
C THR A 1 -18.90 -13.36 20.97
N SER A 2 -19.20 -12.19 21.55
CA SER A 2 -19.09 -10.88 20.89
C SER A 2 -18.39 -9.89 21.84
N PRO A 3 -17.63 -8.90 21.31
CA PRO A 3 -17.32 -8.67 19.90
C PRO A 3 -16.27 -9.66 19.35
N ALA A 4 -16.31 -9.90 18.04
CA ALA A 4 -15.36 -10.72 17.29
C ALA A 4 -14.64 -9.89 16.22
N PHE A 5 -13.33 -10.11 16.11
CA PHE A 5 -12.44 -9.31 15.27
C PHE A 5 -11.43 -10.16 14.51
N ILE A 6 -11.13 -9.78 13.26
CA ILE A 6 -10.15 -10.47 12.41
C ILE A 6 -8.99 -9.53 12.06
N ARG A 7 -7.78 -9.89 12.48
CA ARG A 7 -6.53 -9.25 12.00
C ARG A 7 -6.04 -9.97 10.75
N ILE A 8 -6.21 -9.35 9.58
CA ILE A 8 -5.80 -9.92 8.30
C ILE A 8 -4.29 -9.68 8.10
N GLY A 9 -3.49 -10.73 8.14
CA GLY A 9 -2.04 -10.64 7.90
C GLY A 9 -1.68 -10.40 6.42
N ASN A 10 -0.38 -10.45 6.12
CA ASN A 10 0.11 -10.25 4.74
C ASN A 10 0.06 -11.53 3.88
N GLY A 11 -0.16 -12.71 4.48
CA GLY A 11 -0.23 -13.99 3.77
C GLY A 11 -1.06 -13.97 2.48
N PRO A 12 -2.31 -13.45 2.49
CA PRO A 12 -3.13 -13.38 1.28
C PRO A 12 -2.51 -12.58 0.13
N GLN A 13 -1.59 -11.64 0.41
CA GLN A 13 -0.96 -10.82 -0.63
C GLN A 13 0.02 -11.61 -1.52
N HIS A 14 0.46 -12.79 -1.08
CA HIS A 14 1.35 -13.66 -1.85
C HIS A 14 0.61 -14.57 -2.84
N HIS A 15 -0.66 -14.26 -3.12
CA HIS A 15 -1.48 -14.98 -4.07
C HIS A 15 -2.04 -14.00 -5.11
N ASP A 16 -2.16 -14.45 -6.35
CA ASP A 16 -2.72 -13.66 -7.46
C ASP A 16 -4.11 -13.05 -7.15
N ASN A 17 -4.86 -13.69 -6.24
CA ASN A 17 -6.20 -13.27 -5.85
C ASN A 17 -6.25 -12.59 -4.46
N GLY A 18 -5.13 -12.08 -3.97
CA GLY A 18 -5.01 -11.57 -2.60
C GLY A 18 -5.99 -10.46 -2.25
N GLY A 19 -6.31 -9.58 -3.20
CA GLY A 19 -7.34 -8.54 -3.04
C GLY A 19 -8.71 -9.13 -2.77
N MET A 20 -9.12 -10.16 -3.52
CA MET A 20 -10.39 -10.85 -3.31
C MET A 20 -10.39 -11.64 -2.02
N CYS A 21 -9.28 -12.27 -1.63
CA CYS A 21 -9.17 -12.93 -0.33
C CYS A 21 -9.43 -11.95 0.82
N ILE A 22 -8.81 -10.76 0.80
CA ILE A 22 -9.05 -9.70 1.81
C ILE A 22 -10.52 -9.28 1.80
N ARG A 23 -11.12 -9.09 0.62
CA ARG A 23 -12.54 -8.73 0.48
C ARG A 23 -13.45 -9.78 1.10
N THR A 24 -13.25 -11.06 0.77
CA THR A 24 -14.05 -12.18 1.29
C THR A 24 -13.94 -12.29 2.81
N ILE A 25 -12.74 -12.18 3.37
CA ILE A 25 -12.55 -12.20 4.84
C ILE A 25 -13.29 -11.02 5.49
N SER A 26 -13.27 -9.84 4.87
CA SER A 26 -13.96 -8.64 5.38
C SER A 26 -15.49 -8.74 5.34
N CYS A 27 -16.06 -9.66 4.55
CA CYS A 27 -17.49 -9.95 4.56
C CYS A 27 -17.93 -10.77 5.78
N LEU A 28 -17.04 -11.56 6.41
CA LEU A 28 -17.39 -12.39 7.58
C LEU A 28 -17.88 -11.55 8.78
N PRO A 29 -17.20 -10.45 9.18
CA PRO A 29 -17.75 -9.55 10.20
C PRO A 29 -19.04 -8.83 9.77
N ALA A 30 -19.30 -8.68 8.46
CA ALA A 30 -20.52 -8.06 7.96
C ALA A 30 -21.74 -8.95 8.15
N ILE A 31 -21.65 -10.23 7.75
CA ILE A 31 -22.75 -11.18 7.91
C ILE A 31 -23.03 -11.53 9.38
N THR A 32 -22.06 -11.31 10.28
CA THR A 32 -22.18 -11.54 11.72
C THR A 32 -22.44 -10.25 12.52
N GLY A 33 -22.63 -9.11 11.86
CA GLY A 33 -22.96 -7.81 12.48
C GLY A 33 -21.84 -7.16 13.31
N GLN A 34 -20.61 -7.68 13.23
CA GLN A 34 -19.51 -7.29 14.12
C GLN A 34 -18.95 -5.90 13.82
N TRP A 35 -19.15 -5.36 12.60
CA TRP A 35 -18.75 -3.98 12.26
C TRP A 35 -19.44 -2.92 13.11
N LEU A 36 -20.62 -3.22 13.67
CA LEU A 36 -21.40 -2.29 14.49
C LEU A 36 -20.94 -2.29 15.96
N LEU A 37 -20.07 -3.23 16.36
CA LEU A 37 -19.62 -3.38 17.73
C LEU A 37 -18.24 -2.77 17.91
N LYS A 38 -18.06 -1.96 18.96
CA LYS A 38 -16.74 -1.45 19.34
C LYS A 38 -15.82 -2.63 19.65
N GLY A 39 -14.71 -2.73 18.90
CA GLY A 39 -13.76 -3.84 19.01
C GLY A 39 -14.09 -5.04 18.11
N GLY A 40 -15.15 -4.98 17.29
CA GLY A 40 -15.46 -5.98 16.26
C GLY A 40 -15.01 -5.54 14.86
N GLY A 41 -15.13 -6.42 13.87
CA GLY A 41 -14.80 -6.13 12.47
C GLY A 41 -13.56 -6.84 11.95
N ALA A 42 -12.85 -6.23 11.00
CA ALA A 42 -11.56 -6.72 10.49
C ALA A 42 -10.61 -5.58 10.14
N ILE A 43 -9.30 -5.86 10.17
CA ILE A 43 -8.28 -4.90 9.70
C ILE A 43 -7.12 -5.59 8.99
N LYS A 44 -6.70 -5.07 7.83
CA LYS A 44 -5.48 -5.51 7.11
C LYS A 44 -4.21 -4.80 7.58
N GLY A 45 -4.33 -3.53 7.96
CA GLY A 45 -3.21 -2.73 8.43
C GLY A 45 -3.68 -1.45 9.09
N ASN A 46 -2.85 -0.91 9.97
CA ASN A 46 -3.08 0.31 10.75
C ASN A 46 -1.90 1.28 10.62
N SER A 47 -1.24 1.32 9.46
CA SER A 47 -0.04 2.15 9.24
C SER A 47 -0.28 3.63 9.53
N SER A 48 -1.49 4.13 9.30
CA SER A 48 -1.89 5.52 9.61
C SER A 48 -1.98 5.82 11.11
N TYR A 49 -2.03 4.81 11.98
CA TYR A 49 -2.14 5.01 13.44
C TYR A 49 -0.93 5.74 14.03
N LEU A 50 0.27 5.51 13.47
CA LEU A 50 1.50 6.12 13.95
C LEU A 50 1.65 7.61 13.58
N ALA A 51 0.69 8.17 12.81
CA ALA A 51 0.56 9.60 12.50
C ALA A 51 1.89 10.33 12.27
N PHE A 52 2.78 9.74 11.47
CA PHE A 52 4.12 10.28 11.25
C PHE A 52 4.06 11.72 10.70
N ASN A 53 5.01 12.56 11.13
CA ASN A 53 5.21 13.86 10.51
C ASN A 53 5.81 13.68 9.10
N THR A 54 4.95 13.38 8.13
CA THR A 54 5.33 13.11 6.75
C THR A 54 5.98 14.31 6.08
N GLY A 55 5.58 15.54 6.44
CA GLY A 55 6.20 16.76 5.96
C GLY A 55 7.68 16.88 6.39
N ALA A 56 7.96 16.63 7.67
CA ALA A 56 9.34 16.63 8.18
C ALA A 56 10.18 15.49 7.59
N LEU A 57 9.57 14.32 7.36
CA LEU A 57 10.26 13.16 6.79
C LEU A 57 10.58 13.33 5.30
N GLN A 58 9.60 13.80 4.51
CA GLN A 58 9.71 13.87 3.05
C GLN A 58 10.36 15.17 2.56
N ARG A 59 10.40 16.22 3.39
CA ARG A 59 11.00 17.53 3.08
C ARG A 59 10.65 18.08 1.68
N PRO A 60 9.35 18.20 1.33
CA PRO A 60 8.94 18.73 0.03
C PRO A 60 9.42 20.17 -0.21
N ASP A 61 9.72 20.92 0.86
CA ASP A 61 10.30 22.25 0.82
C ASP A 61 11.71 22.29 0.20
N LEU A 62 12.47 21.19 0.28
CA LEU A 62 13.80 21.07 -0.35
C LEU A 62 13.72 20.85 -1.86
N LEU A 63 12.54 20.52 -2.40
CA LEU A 63 12.35 20.27 -3.83
C LEU A 63 12.37 21.59 -4.62
N ARG A 64 13.55 22.00 -5.08
CA ARG A 64 13.77 23.27 -5.82
C ARG A 64 12.89 23.43 -7.06
N LYS A 65 12.59 22.35 -7.79
CA LYS A 65 11.76 22.37 -9.00
C LYS A 65 10.50 21.53 -8.76
N LYS A 66 9.34 22.19 -8.74
CA LYS A 66 8.05 21.53 -8.48
C LYS A 66 7.49 20.70 -9.66
N ASN A 67 8.18 20.69 -10.81
CA ASN A 67 7.77 19.95 -12.01
C ASN A 67 8.51 18.61 -12.19
N THR A 68 8.84 17.94 -11.09
CA THR A 68 9.44 16.60 -11.14
C THR A 68 8.40 15.58 -11.62
N ARG A 69 8.77 14.80 -12.65
CA ARG A 69 7.89 13.75 -13.18
C ARG A 69 7.65 12.65 -12.14
N ILE A 70 6.42 12.16 -12.06
CA ILE A 70 6.01 11.03 -11.23
C ILE A 70 5.85 9.80 -12.13
N ILE A 71 6.46 8.68 -11.74
CA ILE A 71 6.37 7.41 -12.47
C ILE A 71 5.58 6.42 -11.62
N ASN A 72 4.58 5.77 -12.22
CA ASN A 72 3.88 4.68 -11.57
C ASN A 72 4.83 3.48 -11.43
N MET A 73 5.08 3.03 -10.20
CA MET A 73 6.01 1.93 -9.92
C MET A 73 5.61 0.62 -10.61
N ASN A 74 4.31 0.36 -10.81
CA ASN A 74 3.82 -0.84 -11.50
C ASN A 74 4.11 -0.81 -13.01
N ARG A 75 4.65 0.29 -13.54
CA ARG A 75 5.07 0.43 -14.93
C ARG A 75 6.57 0.67 -15.03
N ILE A 76 7.34 0.33 -14.01
CA ILE A 76 8.78 0.64 -13.96
C ILE A 76 9.54 0.00 -15.13
N GLY A 77 9.17 -1.21 -15.56
CA GLY A 77 9.76 -1.88 -16.73
C GLY A 77 9.66 -1.02 -18.00
N SER A 78 8.44 -0.71 -18.45
CA SER A 78 8.22 0.20 -19.59
C SER A 78 8.83 1.58 -19.36
N ALA A 79 8.76 2.11 -18.14
CA ALA A 79 9.31 3.43 -17.84
C ALA A 79 10.84 3.49 -18.03
N LEU A 80 11.55 2.40 -17.74
CA LEU A 80 13.00 2.29 -17.92
C LEU A 80 13.38 2.11 -19.40
N LEU A 81 12.55 1.43 -20.18
CA LEU A 81 12.88 1.01 -21.55
C LEU A 81 12.35 1.95 -22.66
N GLU A 82 11.20 2.60 -22.43
CA GLU A 82 10.41 3.20 -23.52
C GLU A 82 10.25 4.73 -23.41
N LEU A 83 10.57 5.36 -22.27
CA LEU A 83 10.37 6.80 -22.13
C LEU A 83 11.31 7.61 -23.01
N GLU A 84 10.75 8.53 -23.81
CA GLU A 84 11.50 9.53 -24.59
C GLU A 84 12.51 10.31 -23.72
N LYS A 85 12.12 10.60 -22.47
CA LYS A 85 13.01 11.14 -21.43
C LYS A 85 13.46 9.97 -20.55
N PRO A 86 14.61 9.32 -20.82
CA PRO A 86 15.01 8.11 -20.11
C PRO A 86 15.28 8.36 -18.62
N ILE A 87 15.07 7.35 -17.80
CA ILE A 87 15.55 7.35 -16.40
C ILE A 87 17.03 6.99 -16.43
N LYS A 88 17.89 7.95 -16.05
CA LYS A 88 19.35 7.76 -16.07
C LYS A 88 19.91 7.17 -14.78
N SER A 89 19.17 7.28 -13.68
CA SER A 89 19.54 6.76 -12.37
C SER A 89 18.29 6.51 -11.54
N MET A 90 18.35 5.49 -10.69
CA MET A 90 17.30 5.15 -9.72
C MET A 90 17.95 4.92 -8.36
N TYR A 91 17.46 5.63 -7.35
CA TYR A 91 17.80 5.39 -5.95
C TYR A 91 16.65 4.65 -5.28
N VAL A 92 16.93 3.51 -4.66
CA VAL A 92 15.92 2.67 -4.01
C VAL A 92 16.02 2.82 -2.51
N TYR A 93 14.90 3.16 -1.87
CA TYR A 93 14.75 3.21 -0.43
C TYR A 93 13.51 2.43 -0.01
N GLY A 94 13.68 1.41 0.84
CA GLY A 94 12.60 0.53 1.30
C GLY A 94 12.29 -0.59 0.32
N THR A 95 11.42 -0.33 -0.68
CA THR A 95 10.93 -1.35 -1.62
C THR A 95 11.50 -1.12 -3.01
N ASN A 96 12.11 -2.14 -3.62
CA ASN A 96 12.69 -2.06 -4.95
C ASN A 96 11.67 -2.40 -6.05
N PRO A 97 11.12 -1.42 -6.79
CA PRO A 97 10.11 -1.69 -7.81
C PRO A 97 10.65 -2.52 -8.97
N ALA A 98 11.95 -2.48 -9.28
CA ALA A 98 12.52 -3.31 -10.35
C ALA A 98 12.52 -4.81 -10.02
N VAL A 99 12.24 -5.19 -8.76
CA VAL A 99 12.18 -6.58 -8.32
C VAL A 99 10.74 -7.01 -8.00
N VAL A 100 9.93 -6.10 -7.42
CA VAL A 100 8.60 -6.46 -6.89
C VAL A 100 7.44 -5.98 -7.74
N ALA A 101 7.65 -5.02 -8.65
CA ALA A 101 6.59 -4.62 -9.56
C ALA A 101 6.34 -5.77 -10.57
N PRO A 102 5.07 -6.03 -10.94
CA PRO A 102 4.72 -7.01 -11.95
C PRO A 102 5.24 -6.63 -13.34
#